data_AF-A0A3D3YW58-F1
#
_entry.id   AF-A0A3D3YW58-F1
#
_cell.length_a   1.000
_cell.length_b   1.000
_cell.length_c   1.000
_cell.angle_alpha   90.00
_cell.angle_beta   90.00
_cell.angle_gamma   90.00
#
_symmetry.space_group_name_H-M   'P 1'
#
loop_
_entity.id
_entity.type
_entity.pdbx_description
1 polymer ?
#
loop_
_entity_poly.entity_id
_entity_poly.type
_entity_poly.pdbx_seq_one_letter_code
_entity_poly.pdbx_strand_id
1 'polypeptide(L)'
;MEVPGLFGSVAVGSVRCDGSATFGDERVRHVLIVGGGITLRSPFIRAGKADLNVEVHTVAGTDVMAPLVGLQQVMRRTEAQMAETLAGTEGWIVLVDGPVSFLPPALQDSARCPVVGLVKRMTQAYLSGAEAALLPLLATGERTPLFALGSELNRRYAWYLRLAPTRPPWHDHAGLLRCEVRTGVGLRPAVDLADGLSATLPSFAGRASDPRAPQNLAPVGALEARLRHRMGHPAFVRRSLQEWLVMSA
;
A
#
# COMPACT_ATOMS: atom_id res chain seq x y z
N MET A 1 -4.56 -31.94 16.36
CA MET A 1 -5.51 -30.89 15.96
C MET A 1 -4.98 -30.31 14.65
N GLU A 2 -5.77 -30.36 13.59
CA GLU A 2 -5.40 -29.75 12.30
C GLU A 2 -5.72 -28.26 12.35
N VAL A 3 -4.77 -27.44 11.89
CA VAL A 3 -4.95 -25.98 11.80
C VAL A 3 -4.58 -25.51 10.40
N PRO A 4 -5.25 -24.47 9.87
CA PRO A 4 -4.92 -23.93 8.56
C PRO A 4 -3.57 -23.20 8.61
N GLY A 5 -2.78 -23.39 7.56
CA GLY A 5 -1.48 -22.72 7.36
C GLY A 5 -1.37 -22.14 5.96
N LEU A 6 -0.65 -21.02 5.83
CA LEU A 6 -0.41 -20.34 4.56
C LEU A 6 1.06 -19.92 4.45
N PHE A 7 1.74 -20.46 3.45
CA PHE A 7 3.01 -19.88 2.98
C PHE A 7 2.71 -18.68 2.09
N GLY A 8 3.35 -17.55 2.38
CA GLY A 8 3.21 -16.31 1.64
C GLY A 8 4.54 -15.58 1.49
N SER A 9 4.58 -14.62 0.57
CA SER A 9 5.70 -13.69 0.44
C SER A 9 5.17 -12.27 0.58
N VAL A 10 5.89 -11.46 1.34
CA VAL A 10 5.62 -10.04 1.55
C VAL A 10 6.81 -9.27 1.00
N ALA A 11 6.55 -8.32 0.11
CA ALA A 11 7.56 -7.43 -0.41
C ALA A 11 7.09 -5.99 -0.27
N VAL A 12 7.89 -5.17 0.41
CA VAL A 12 7.62 -3.75 0.66
C VAL A 12 8.86 -2.98 0.23
N GLY A 13 8.68 -1.84 -0.42
CA GLY A 13 9.78 -1.01 -0.83
C GLY A 13 9.38 0.45 -0.97
N SER A 14 10.36 1.29 -1.25
CA SER A 14 10.15 2.71 -1.49
C SER A 14 10.77 3.17 -2.80
N VAL A 15 10.27 4.28 -3.31
CA VAL A 15 10.82 4.98 -4.46
C VAL A 15 10.87 6.47 -4.13
N ARG A 16 12.04 7.06 -4.32
CA ARG A 16 12.27 8.51 -4.11
C ARG A 16 12.16 9.21 -5.46
N CYS A 17 11.42 10.30 -5.49
CA CYS A 17 11.20 11.10 -6.70
C CYS A 17 11.63 12.55 -6.47
N ASP A 18 12.69 13.01 -7.14
CA ASP A 18 13.30 14.35 -6.98
C ASP A 18 13.78 14.96 -8.31
N GLY A 19 13.00 14.73 -9.38
CA GLY A 19 13.40 14.97 -10.77
C GLY A 19 13.91 13.69 -11.46
N SER A 20 14.26 12.67 -10.68
CA SER A 20 14.47 11.28 -11.12
C SER A 20 13.74 10.32 -10.18
N ALA A 21 13.44 9.10 -10.64
CA ALA A 21 12.88 8.05 -9.79
C ALA A 21 13.96 7.02 -9.43
N THR A 22 14.27 6.90 -8.14
CA THR A 22 15.30 5.97 -7.62
C THR A 22 14.68 5.04 -6.58
N PHE A 23 14.91 3.73 -6.70
CA PHE A 23 14.48 2.76 -5.70
C PHE A 23 15.25 2.97 -4.39
N GLY A 24 14.52 3.03 -3.28
CA GLY A 24 15.07 3.13 -1.93
C GLY A 24 15.14 1.76 -1.26
N ASP A 25 14.88 1.75 0.05
CA ASP A 25 14.83 0.53 0.84
C ASP A 25 13.80 -0.46 0.33
N GLU A 26 14.14 -1.75 0.40
CA GLU A 26 13.32 -2.86 -0.08
C GLU A 26 13.46 -4.05 0.86
N ARG A 27 12.34 -4.59 1.33
CA ARG A 27 12.25 -5.71 2.26
C ARG A 27 11.42 -6.81 1.63
N VAL A 28 12.01 -7.99 1.46
CA VAL A 28 11.31 -9.21 1.01
C VAL A 28 11.38 -10.22 2.13
N ARG A 29 10.21 -10.75 2.51
CA ARG A 29 10.05 -11.71 3.60
C ARG A 29 9.21 -12.87 3.10
N HIS A 30 9.67 -14.09 3.36
CA HIS A 30 8.88 -15.28 3.17
C HIS A 30 8.33 -15.70 4.53
N VAL A 31 7.03 -15.97 4.60
CA VAL A 31 6.34 -16.19 5.86
C VAL A 31 5.46 -17.41 5.81
N LEU A 32 5.38 -18.10 6.93
CA LEU A 32 4.38 -19.13 7.20
C LEU A 32 3.44 -18.59 8.26
N ILE A 33 2.18 -18.37 7.89
CA ILE A 33 1.13 -17.98 8.82
C ILE A 33 0.36 -19.22 9.25
N VAL A 34 0.19 -19.43 10.56
CA VAL A 34 -0.51 -20.61 11.10
C VAL A 34 -1.61 -20.19 12.05
N GLY A 35 -2.78 -20.81 11.91
CA GLY A 35 -3.94 -20.61 12.77
C GLY A 35 -3.85 -21.27 14.14
N GLY A 36 -4.80 -20.95 15.01
CA GLY A 36 -4.97 -21.59 16.32
C GLY A 36 -3.89 -21.24 17.37
N GLY A 37 -3.09 -20.19 17.14
CA GLY A 37 -2.09 -19.72 18.10
C GLY A 37 -0.94 -20.71 18.39
N ILE A 38 -0.74 -21.70 17.52
CA ILE A 38 0.27 -22.74 17.72
C ILE A 38 1.68 -22.17 17.49
N THR A 39 2.63 -22.57 18.35
CA THR A 39 4.05 -22.25 18.16
C THR A 39 4.70 -23.29 17.26
N LEU A 40 5.30 -22.83 16.16
CA LEU A 40 6.05 -23.66 15.22
C LEU A 40 7.45 -23.09 15.05
N ARG A 41 8.43 -23.98 14.91
CA ARG A 41 9.80 -23.58 14.56
C ARG A 41 9.83 -23.11 13.11
N SER A 42 10.57 -22.04 12.84
CA SER A 42 10.81 -21.58 11.46
C SER A 42 11.39 -22.69 10.61
N PRO A 43 10.74 -23.05 9.48
CA PRO A 43 11.26 -24.08 8.61
C PRO A 43 12.45 -23.54 7.81
N PHE A 44 13.45 -24.40 7.64
CA PHE A 44 14.56 -24.15 6.73
C PHE A 44 14.27 -24.87 5.42
N ILE A 45 14.07 -24.11 4.34
CA ILE A 45 13.63 -24.66 3.06
C ILE A 45 14.68 -24.38 2.01
N ARG A 46 15.29 -25.45 1.47
CA ARG A 46 16.25 -25.35 0.38
C ARG A 46 15.51 -25.16 -0.95
N ALA A 47 15.77 -24.07 -1.64
CA ALA A 47 15.22 -23.78 -2.96
C ALA A 47 16.35 -23.81 -4.01
N GLY A 48 16.69 -25.01 -4.47
CA GLY A 48 17.85 -25.25 -5.34
C GLY A 48 19.18 -24.91 -4.66
N LYS A 49 19.85 -23.85 -5.14
CA LYS A 49 21.13 -23.37 -4.56
C LYS A 49 20.95 -22.28 -3.49
N ALA A 50 19.72 -21.80 -3.29
CA ALA A 50 19.40 -20.77 -2.31
C ALA A 50 18.63 -21.35 -1.13
N ASP A 51 18.71 -20.65 0.01
CA ASP A 51 17.92 -20.96 1.19
C ASP A 51 16.76 -19.97 1.31
N LEU A 52 15.55 -20.51 1.48
CA LEU A 52 14.35 -19.74 1.73
C LEU A 52 14.16 -19.64 3.24
N ASN A 53 14.54 -18.50 3.81
CA ASN A 53 14.30 -18.20 5.22
C ASN A 53 12.83 -17.85 5.42
N VAL A 54 12.08 -18.76 6.06
CA VAL A 54 10.65 -18.59 6.31
C VAL A 54 10.40 -18.21 7.76
N GLU A 55 9.86 -17.02 7.96
CA GLU A 55 9.47 -16.51 9.27
C GLU A 55 8.08 -17.04 9.64
N VAL A 56 7.93 -17.55 10.86
CA VAL A 56 6.65 -18.08 11.33
C VAL A 56 5.89 -16.98 12.07
N HIS A 57 4.62 -16.81 11.71
CA HIS A 57 3.68 -15.96 12.44
C HIS A 57 2.43 -16.76 12.80
N THR A 58 1.90 -16.51 13.98
CA THR A 58 0.70 -17.20 14.47
C THR A 58 -0.48 -16.23 14.49
N VAL A 59 -1.66 -16.73 14.17
CA VAL A 59 -2.92 -16.02 14.34
C VAL A 59 -3.83 -16.85 15.23
N ALA A 60 -4.67 -16.18 16.04
CA ALA A 60 -5.59 -16.87 16.94
C ALA A 60 -6.72 -17.60 16.19
N GLY A 61 -7.15 -17.05 15.05
CA GLY A 61 -8.23 -17.62 14.24
C GLY A 61 -7.91 -19.03 13.75
N THR A 62 -8.92 -19.88 13.73
CA THR A 62 -8.84 -21.29 13.31
C THR A 62 -9.53 -21.55 11.97
N ASP A 63 -10.19 -20.53 11.39
CA ASP A 63 -10.81 -20.62 10.08
C ASP A 63 -9.79 -20.52 8.94
N VAL A 64 -10.17 -21.00 7.75
CA VAL A 64 -9.30 -21.07 6.57
C VAL A 64 -8.80 -19.70 6.09
N MET A 65 -9.52 -18.61 6.42
CA MET A 65 -9.15 -17.26 6.01
C MET A 65 -8.21 -16.58 7.00
N ALA A 66 -8.13 -17.05 8.25
CA ALA A 66 -7.28 -16.47 9.28
C ALA A 66 -5.80 -16.34 8.84
N PRO A 67 -5.17 -17.34 8.20
CA PRO A 67 -3.79 -17.18 7.70
C PRO A 67 -3.63 -16.09 6.64
N LEU A 68 -4.62 -15.90 5.76
CA LEU A 68 -4.59 -14.83 4.75
C LEU A 68 -4.68 -13.46 5.41
N VAL A 69 -5.54 -13.30 6.43
CA VAL A 69 -5.60 -12.08 7.23
C VAL A 69 -4.27 -11.80 7.93
N GLY A 70 -3.63 -12.83 8.50
CA GLY A 70 -2.32 -12.71 9.12
C GLY A 70 -1.23 -12.29 8.13
N LEU A 71 -1.22 -12.83 6.91
CA LEU A 71 -0.30 -12.43 5.85
C LEU A 71 -0.46 -10.95 5.50
N GLN A 72 -1.70 -10.48 5.35
CA GLN A 72 -1.99 -9.06 5.10
C GLN A 72 -1.58 -8.17 6.28
N GLN A 73 -1.69 -8.64 7.53
CA GLN A 73 -1.20 -7.91 8.70
C GLN A 73 0.32 -7.81 8.73
N VAL A 74 1.04 -8.86 8.29
CA VAL A 74 2.51 -8.81 8.15
C VAL A 74 2.91 -7.77 7.10
N MET A 75 2.23 -7.76 5.95
CA MET A 75 2.43 -6.76 4.90
C MET A 75 2.21 -5.34 5.41
N ARG A 76 1.04 -5.06 6.00
CA ARG A 76 0.70 -3.73 6.55
C ARG A 76 1.67 -3.26 7.62
N ARG A 77 2.13 -4.15 8.51
CA ARG A 77 3.15 -3.81 9.53
C ARG A 77 4.49 -3.45 8.88
N THR A 78 4.89 -4.19 7.85
CA THR A 78 6.16 -3.94 7.14
C THR A 78 6.09 -2.61 6.37
N GLU A 79 4.94 -2.29 5.76
CA GLU A 79 4.65 -0.99 5.13
C GLU A 79 4.69 0.15 6.16
N ALA A 80 4.01 -0.01 7.29
CA ALA A 80 3.99 0.98 8.37
C ALA A 80 5.39 1.29 8.91
N GLN A 81 6.20 0.27 9.19
CA GLN A 81 7.58 0.45 9.65
C GLN A 81 8.45 1.17 8.62
N MET A 82 8.25 0.91 7.33
CA MET A 82 8.95 1.63 6.28
C MET A 82 8.49 3.09 6.20
N ALA A 83 7.18 3.34 6.26
CA ALA A 83 6.62 4.68 6.31
C ALA A 83 7.14 5.47 7.51
N GLU A 84 7.23 4.87 8.71
CA GLU A 84 7.84 5.46 9.91
C GLU A 84 9.30 5.86 9.68
N THR A 85 10.09 4.98 9.08
CA THR A 85 11.51 5.24 8.78
C THR A 85 11.65 6.43 7.83
N LEU A 86 10.87 6.43 6.73
CA LEU A 86 10.90 7.50 5.74
C LEU A 86 10.37 8.82 6.31
N ALA A 87 9.34 8.74 7.16
CA ALA A 87 8.72 9.89 7.81
C ALA A 87 9.65 10.66 8.76
N GLY A 88 10.75 10.01 9.17
CA GLY A 88 11.82 10.63 9.95
C GLY A 88 12.76 11.51 9.14
N THR A 89 12.63 11.58 7.81
CA THR A 89 13.50 12.39 6.94
C THR A 89 12.85 13.73 6.63
N GLU A 90 13.51 14.84 6.99
CA GLU A 90 13.01 16.19 6.71
C GLU A 90 13.01 16.53 5.21
N GLY A 91 12.12 17.42 4.80
CA GLY A 91 12.08 17.98 3.44
C GLY A 91 11.40 17.11 2.38
N TRP A 92 10.81 15.97 2.77
CA TRP A 92 10.09 15.08 1.87
C TRP A 92 8.58 15.09 2.13
N ILE A 93 7.82 14.43 1.26
CA ILE A 93 6.44 14.04 1.52
C ILE A 93 6.40 12.53 1.30
N VAL A 94 5.91 11.77 2.28
CA VAL A 94 5.81 10.32 2.16
C VAL A 94 4.43 9.97 1.61
N LEU A 95 4.40 9.31 0.46
CA LEU A 95 3.18 8.81 -0.17
C LEU A 95 3.07 7.32 0.09
N VAL A 96 1.96 6.88 0.71
CA VAL A 96 1.68 5.46 0.94
C VAL A 96 0.56 4.98 0.01
N ASP A 97 0.68 3.77 -0.53
CA ASP A 97 -0.38 3.16 -1.34
C ASP A 97 -1.45 2.57 -0.42
N GLY A 98 -2.56 3.28 -0.28
CA GLY A 98 -3.68 2.90 0.57
C GLY A 98 -4.01 3.91 1.67
N PRO A 99 -5.03 3.59 2.49
CA PRO A 99 -5.53 4.48 3.52
C PRO A 99 -4.54 4.73 4.67
N VAL A 100 -4.39 5.99 5.11
CA VAL A 100 -3.57 6.36 6.29
C VAL A 100 -4.15 5.81 7.60
N SER A 101 -5.41 5.37 7.58
CA SER A 101 -6.04 4.70 8.73
C SER A 101 -5.40 3.36 9.08
N PHE A 102 -4.64 2.75 8.16
CA PHE A 102 -3.91 1.51 8.41
C PHE A 102 -2.52 1.76 9.01
N LEU A 103 -2.06 3.01 9.02
CA LEU A 103 -0.81 3.40 9.64
C LEU A 103 -1.00 3.65 11.15
N PRO A 104 0.02 3.33 11.98
CA PRO A 104 0.04 3.64 13.40
C PRO A 104 -0.27 5.11 13.70
N PRO A 105 -1.02 5.42 14.78
CA PRO A 105 -1.31 6.81 15.16
C PRO A 105 -0.06 7.66 15.42
N ALA A 106 1.04 7.05 15.91
CA ALA A 106 2.28 7.76 16.23
C ALA A 106 2.94 8.49 15.03
N LEU A 107 2.66 8.04 13.80
CA LEU A 107 3.07 8.71 12.56
C LEU A 107 2.42 10.11 12.38
N GLN A 108 1.41 10.45 13.19
CA GLN A 108 0.69 11.71 13.13
C GLN A 108 1.39 12.85 13.88
N ASP A 109 1.97 12.55 15.05
CA ASP A 109 2.46 13.55 15.99
C ASP A 109 3.98 13.73 15.95
N SER A 110 4.70 12.76 15.37
CA SER A 110 6.17 12.68 15.42
C SER A 110 6.86 12.76 14.06
N ALA A 111 6.10 12.87 12.96
CA ALA A 111 6.68 12.83 11.63
C ALA A 111 7.29 14.19 11.26
N ARG A 112 8.59 14.21 11.02
CA ARG A 112 9.32 15.38 10.49
C ARG A 112 8.86 15.75 9.08
N CYS A 113 8.14 14.85 8.42
CA CYS A 113 7.49 15.12 7.15
C CYS A 113 6.06 14.56 7.08
N PRO A 114 5.17 15.17 6.29
CA PRO A 114 3.79 14.72 6.15
C PRO A 114 3.68 13.39 5.41
N VAL A 115 2.69 12.59 5.83
CA VAL A 115 2.38 11.28 5.25
C VAL A 115 0.99 11.31 4.63
N VAL A 116 0.90 11.04 3.32
CA VAL A 116 -0.34 11.09 2.56
C VAL A 116 -0.65 9.72 1.97
N GLY A 117 -1.86 9.23 2.23
CA GLY A 117 -2.37 7.97 1.70
C GLY A 117 -3.02 8.18 0.34
N LEU A 118 -2.66 7.32 -0.61
CA LEU A 118 -3.18 7.32 -1.98
C LEU A 118 -4.16 6.16 -2.15
N VAL A 119 -5.45 6.46 -2.20
CA VAL A 119 -6.51 5.45 -2.30
C VAL A 119 -7.07 5.44 -3.72
N LYS A 120 -6.66 4.42 -4.47
CA LYS A 120 -7.01 4.22 -5.89
C LYS A 120 -8.44 3.70 -6.08
N ARG A 121 -8.97 2.94 -5.12
CA ARG A 121 -10.30 2.33 -5.21
C ARG A 121 -11.35 3.17 -4.50
N MET A 122 -12.41 3.54 -5.22
CA MET A 122 -13.59 4.19 -4.65
C MET A 122 -14.66 3.14 -4.31
N THR A 123 -14.46 2.42 -3.20
CA THR A 123 -15.42 1.40 -2.73
C THR A 123 -16.63 1.98 -1.99
N GLN A 124 -16.55 3.24 -1.57
CA GLN A 124 -17.59 3.97 -0.85
C GLN A 124 -17.71 5.38 -1.43
N ALA A 125 -18.95 5.84 -1.63
CA ALA A 125 -19.23 7.22 -1.97
C ALA A 125 -19.19 8.08 -0.70
N TYR A 126 -18.19 8.96 -0.59
CA TYR A 126 -18.03 9.87 0.56
C TYR A 126 -18.63 11.25 0.34
N LEU A 127 -18.93 11.59 -0.91
CA LEU A 127 -19.60 12.82 -1.29
C LEU A 127 -20.97 12.46 -1.87
N SER A 128 -21.93 13.35 -1.70
CA SER A 128 -23.29 13.24 -2.24
C SER A 128 -23.71 14.56 -2.88
N GLY A 129 -24.82 14.59 -3.63
CA GLY A 129 -25.39 15.84 -4.13
C GLY A 129 -24.41 16.69 -4.95
N ALA A 130 -24.31 17.98 -4.61
CA ALA A 130 -23.50 18.94 -5.33
C ALA A 130 -22.00 18.63 -5.26
N GLU A 131 -21.51 18.12 -4.13
CA GLU A 131 -20.10 17.76 -3.95
C GLU A 131 -19.70 16.57 -4.81
N ALA A 132 -20.59 15.58 -4.93
CA ALA A 132 -20.36 14.43 -5.82
C ALA A 132 -20.38 14.84 -7.30
N ALA A 133 -21.20 15.83 -7.67
CA ALA A 133 -21.30 16.35 -9.02
C ALA A 133 -20.01 17.04 -9.52
N LEU A 134 -19.11 17.43 -8.61
CA LEU A 134 -17.79 17.96 -8.97
C LEU A 134 -16.86 16.90 -9.55
N LEU A 135 -16.97 15.65 -9.10
CA LEU A 135 -16.04 14.57 -9.46
C LEU A 135 -15.86 14.37 -10.97
N PRO A 136 -16.93 14.24 -11.78
CA PRO A 136 -16.80 14.11 -13.23
C PRO A 136 -16.27 15.37 -13.92
N LEU A 137 -16.38 16.54 -13.28
CA LEU A 137 -15.97 17.83 -13.85
C LEU A 137 -14.48 18.14 -13.66
N LEU A 138 -13.80 17.45 -12.74
CA LEU A 138 -12.38 17.67 -12.48
C LEU A 138 -11.54 17.36 -13.72
N ALA A 139 -10.81 18.37 -14.21
CA ALA A 139 -9.75 18.24 -15.18
C ALA A 139 -8.47 17.69 -14.53
N THR A 140 -7.50 17.24 -15.34
CA THR A 140 -6.25 16.67 -14.83
C THR A 140 -5.49 17.69 -13.96
N GLY A 141 -5.13 17.29 -12.74
CA GLY A 141 -4.50 18.17 -11.75
C GLY A 141 -5.48 18.96 -10.89
N GLU A 142 -6.78 18.94 -11.20
CA GLU A 142 -7.80 19.55 -10.35
C GLU A 142 -8.20 18.61 -9.22
N ARG A 143 -8.58 19.22 -8.09
CA ARG A 143 -9.06 18.52 -6.90
C ARG A 143 -10.36 19.09 -6.37
N THR A 144 -11.09 18.28 -5.62
CA THR A 144 -12.17 18.78 -4.75
C THR A 144 -11.60 19.64 -3.62
N PRO A 145 -12.44 20.46 -2.96
CA PRO A 145 -12.16 20.94 -1.62
C PRO A 145 -11.81 19.78 -0.67
N LEU A 146 -11.10 20.09 0.40
CA LEU A 146 -10.88 19.13 1.49
C LEU A 146 -12.22 18.81 2.17
N PHE A 147 -12.42 17.55 2.50
CA PHE A 147 -13.50 17.07 3.36
C PHE A 147 -12.93 16.20 4.48
N ALA A 148 -13.65 16.08 5.59
CA ALA A 148 -13.21 15.29 6.73
C ALA A 148 -13.79 13.87 6.67
N LEU A 149 -12.99 12.87 7.05
CA LEU A 149 -13.40 11.48 7.19
C LEU A 149 -13.00 10.91 8.55
N GLY A 150 -13.71 9.87 8.98
CA GLY A 150 -13.40 9.09 10.18
C GLY A 150 -14.02 9.63 11.48
N SER A 151 -13.86 8.85 12.55
CA SER A 151 -14.17 9.23 13.92
C SER A 151 -13.01 10.00 14.56
N GLU A 152 -13.17 10.47 15.80
CA GLU A 152 -12.17 11.29 16.50
C GLU A 152 -10.75 10.69 16.48
N LEU A 153 -10.59 9.38 16.73
CA LEU A 153 -9.29 8.70 16.79
C LEU A 153 -8.63 8.45 15.42
N ASN A 154 -9.38 8.61 14.33
CA ASN A 154 -8.91 8.35 12.97
C ASN A 154 -9.39 9.44 11.99
N ARG A 155 -9.46 10.67 12.51
CA ARG A 155 -9.92 11.82 11.76
C ARG A 155 -8.86 12.20 10.74
N ARG A 156 -9.28 12.38 9.49
CA ARG A 156 -8.41 12.72 8.37
C ARG A 156 -9.06 13.74 7.46
N TYR A 157 -8.24 14.61 6.87
CA TYR A 157 -8.62 15.39 5.71
C TYR A 157 -8.44 14.53 4.47
N ALA A 158 -9.37 14.63 3.53
CA ALA A 158 -9.33 13.92 2.26
C ALA A 158 -9.76 14.84 1.12
N TRP A 159 -9.28 14.53 -0.08
CA TRP A 159 -9.72 15.16 -1.32
C TRP A 159 -9.66 14.15 -2.45
N TYR A 160 -10.48 14.34 -3.48
CA TYR A 160 -10.31 13.65 -4.74
C TYR A 160 -9.47 14.51 -5.68
N LEU A 161 -8.54 13.86 -6.38
CA LEU A 161 -7.67 14.43 -7.40
C LEU A 161 -7.90 13.67 -8.71
N ARG A 162 -7.99 14.38 -9.83
CA ARG A 162 -7.96 13.78 -11.16
C ARG A 162 -6.50 13.66 -11.64
N LEU A 163 -5.99 12.43 -11.71
CA LEU A 163 -4.62 12.14 -12.16
C LEU A 163 -4.45 12.19 -13.69
N ALA A 164 -5.50 11.88 -14.44
CA ALA A 164 -5.46 11.76 -15.88
C ALA A 164 -6.85 12.01 -16.46
N PRO A 165 -6.97 12.40 -17.74
CA PRO A 165 -8.26 12.69 -18.34
C PRO A 165 -9.15 11.45 -18.35
N THR A 166 -10.43 11.65 -18.03
CA THR A 166 -11.49 10.68 -18.32
C THR A 166 -11.69 10.63 -19.83
N ARG A 167 -11.49 9.45 -20.42
CA ARG A 167 -11.79 9.20 -21.83
C ARG A 167 -12.83 8.09 -21.90
N PRO A 168 -13.81 8.13 -22.81
CA PRO A 168 -14.62 6.95 -23.10
C PRO A 168 -13.71 5.78 -23.52
N PRO A 169 -14.02 4.51 -23.20
CA PRO A 169 -15.23 4.02 -22.51
C PRO A 169 -15.08 3.93 -20.97
N TRP A 170 -14.10 4.62 -20.38
CA TRP A 170 -13.81 4.50 -18.95
C TRP A 170 -14.91 5.15 -18.10
N HIS A 171 -15.30 4.52 -17.00
CA HIS A 171 -16.26 5.07 -16.04
C HIS A 171 -15.79 6.43 -15.47
N ASP A 172 -16.71 7.30 -15.04
CA ASP A 172 -16.42 8.67 -14.58
C ASP A 172 -15.41 8.78 -13.42
N HIS A 173 -15.26 7.68 -12.66
CA HIS A 173 -14.30 7.56 -11.57
C HIS A 173 -12.89 7.13 -12.01
N ALA A 174 -12.70 6.74 -13.27
CA ALA A 174 -11.40 6.36 -13.82
C ALA A 174 -10.43 7.54 -13.76
N GLY A 175 -9.26 7.32 -13.17
CA GLY A 175 -8.27 8.39 -12.97
C GLY A 175 -8.58 9.35 -11.83
N LEU A 176 -9.65 9.13 -11.04
CA LEU A 176 -9.73 9.72 -9.71
C LEU A 176 -8.81 8.98 -8.75
N LEU A 177 -8.12 9.73 -7.91
CA LEU A 177 -7.36 9.27 -6.77
C LEU A 177 -7.87 10.01 -5.53
N ARG A 178 -8.23 9.27 -4.47
CA ARG A 178 -8.47 9.91 -3.18
C ARG A 178 -7.16 10.01 -2.42
N CYS A 179 -6.77 11.23 -2.08
CA CYS A 179 -5.66 11.48 -1.18
C CYS A 179 -6.21 11.72 0.22
N GLU A 180 -5.51 11.25 1.25
CA GLU A 180 -5.89 11.49 2.64
C GLU A 180 -4.68 11.73 3.54
N VAL A 181 -4.82 12.66 4.48
CA VAL A 181 -3.82 13.01 5.48
C VAL A 181 -4.50 13.13 6.84
N ARG A 182 -3.85 12.68 7.90
CA ARG A 182 -4.40 12.76 9.26
C ARG A 182 -4.57 14.22 9.69
N THR A 183 -5.63 14.54 10.45
CA THR A 183 -5.92 15.96 10.80
C THR A 183 -4.89 16.60 11.72
N GLY A 184 -4.01 15.82 12.36
CA GLY A 184 -2.93 16.32 13.22
C GLY A 184 -1.97 17.27 12.50
N VAL A 185 -1.88 17.20 11.17
CA VAL A 185 -1.07 18.15 10.38
C VAL A 185 -1.65 19.57 10.37
N GLY A 186 -2.91 19.76 10.79
CA GLY A 186 -3.62 21.03 10.73
C GLY A 186 -4.24 21.32 9.36
N LEU A 187 -5.28 22.16 9.34
CA LEU A 187 -6.05 22.43 8.12
C LEU A 187 -5.21 23.15 7.05
N ARG A 188 -4.48 24.20 7.43
CA ARG A 188 -3.70 24.99 6.45
C ARG A 188 -2.60 24.15 5.78
N PRO A 189 -1.74 23.41 6.52
CA PRO A 189 -0.77 22.50 5.91
C PRO A 189 -1.43 21.41 5.05
N ALA A 190 -2.61 20.92 5.43
CA ALA A 190 -3.35 19.96 4.60
C ALA A 190 -3.81 20.56 3.26
N VAL A 191 -4.19 21.85 3.23
CA VAL A 191 -4.52 22.56 1.98
C VAL A 191 -3.27 22.70 1.11
N ASP A 192 -2.17 23.17 1.69
CA ASP A 192 -0.92 23.38 0.95
C ASP A 192 -0.38 22.03 0.38
N LEU A 193 -0.52 20.93 1.14
CA LEU A 193 -0.23 19.57 0.66
C LEU A 193 -1.14 19.15 -0.49
N ALA A 194 -2.44 19.40 -0.36
CA ALA A 194 -3.41 19.05 -1.40
C ALA A 194 -3.12 19.78 -2.71
N ASP A 195 -2.78 21.07 -2.64
CA ASP A 195 -2.41 21.87 -3.82
C ASP A 195 -1.11 21.37 -4.46
N GLY A 196 -0.05 21.19 -3.66
CA GLY A 196 1.24 20.72 -4.16
C GLY A 196 1.16 19.34 -4.81
N LEU A 197 0.44 18.40 -4.19
CA LEU A 197 0.24 17.06 -4.74
C LEU A 197 -0.65 17.07 -5.98
N SER A 198 -1.65 17.94 -6.05
CA SER A 198 -2.53 18.03 -7.22
C SER A 198 -1.82 18.59 -8.44
N ALA A 199 -0.89 19.53 -8.25
CA ALA A 199 -0.01 20.02 -9.30
C ALA A 199 1.03 18.98 -9.76
N THR A 200 1.49 18.10 -8.85
CA THR A 200 2.65 17.24 -9.08
C THR A 200 2.28 15.83 -9.54
N LEU A 201 1.32 15.17 -8.90
CA LEU A 201 0.99 13.76 -9.12
C LEU A 201 0.55 13.40 -10.55
N PRO A 202 -0.12 14.26 -11.34
CA PRO A 202 -0.45 13.94 -12.73
C PRO A 202 0.79 13.60 -13.58
N SER A 203 1.95 14.21 -13.30
CA SER A 203 3.21 13.89 -14.01
C SER A 203 3.70 12.45 -13.74
N PHE A 204 3.21 11.84 -12.66
CA PHE A 204 3.48 10.46 -12.27
C PHE A 204 2.40 9.48 -12.71
N ALA A 205 1.36 9.91 -13.42
CA ALA A 205 0.27 9.03 -13.84
C ALA A 205 0.78 7.81 -14.63
N GLY A 206 0.10 6.68 -14.47
CA GLY A 206 0.48 5.41 -15.10
C GLY A 206 0.50 5.49 -16.62
N ARG A 207 1.40 4.73 -17.24
CA ARG A 207 1.50 4.62 -18.71
C ARG A 207 0.36 3.77 -19.26
N ALA A 208 -0.06 4.03 -20.50
CA ALA A 208 -1.13 3.26 -21.16
C ALA A 208 -0.88 1.73 -21.25
N SER A 209 0.38 1.30 -21.13
CA SER A 209 0.76 -0.12 -21.07
C SER A 209 0.47 -0.80 -19.73
N ASP A 210 0.22 -0.05 -18.66
CA ASP A 210 -0.19 -0.59 -17.36
C ASP A 210 -1.73 -0.82 -17.38
N PRO A 211 -2.23 -2.06 -17.21
CA PRO A 211 -3.66 -2.34 -17.12
C PRO A 211 -4.37 -1.60 -15.97
N ARG A 212 -3.61 -1.13 -14.97
CA ARG A 212 -4.07 -0.35 -13.82
C ARG A 212 -3.88 1.16 -14.01
N ALA A 213 -3.46 1.58 -15.21
CA ALA A 213 -3.48 2.97 -15.59
C ALA A 213 -4.92 3.51 -15.62
N PRO A 214 -5.11 4.82 -15.39
CA PRO A 214 -4.08 5.81 -15.09
C PRO A 214 -3.78 5.98 -13.58
N GLN A 215 -4.51 5.27 -12.70
CA GLN A 215 -4.46 5.49 -11.26
C GLN A 215 -3.20 4.94 -10.58
N ASN A 216 -2.54 3.95 -11.20
CA ASN A 216 -1.28 3.44 -10.70
C ASN A 216 -0.12 4.36 -11.11
N LEU A 217 0.51 5.03 -10.16
CA LEU A 217 1.63 5.92 -10.45
C LEU A 217 2.80 5.14 -11.06
N ALA A 218 3.43 5.67 -12.11
CA ALA A 218 4.47 4.96 -12.85
C ALA A 218 5.66 4.50 -11.97
N PRO A 219 6.19 5.30 -11.02
CA PRO A 219 7.23 4.83 -10.11
C PRO A 219 6.76 3.69 -9.20
N VAL A 220 5.49 3.72 -8.77
CA VAL A 220 4.89 2.68 -7.93
C VAL A 220 4.74 1.39 -8.74
N GLY A 221 4.26 1.47 -9.99
CA GLY A 221 4.20 0.31 -10.89
C GLY A 221 5.57 -0.32 -11.15
N ALA A 222 6.61 0.50 -11.34
CA ALA A 222 7.99 0.02 -11.49
C ALA A 222 8.51 -0.66 -10.20
N LEU A 223 8.21 -0.09 -9.04
CA LEU A 223 8.54 -0.66 -7.73
C LEU A 223 7.82 -2.00 -7.52
N GLU A 224 6.52 -2.10 -7.82
CA GLU A 224 5.77 -3.35 -7.75
C GLU A 224 6.38 -4.45 -8.63
N ALA A 225 6.78 -4.10 -9.86
CA ALA A 225 7.42 -5.03 -10.78
C ALA A 225 8.77 -5.55 -10.22
N ARG A 226 9.57 -4.63 -9.66
CA ARG A 226 10.86 -4.96 -9.03
C ARG A 226 10.69 -5.83 -7.79
N LEU A 227 9.78 -5.48 -6.89
CA LEU A 227 9.47 -6.26 -5.69
C LEU A 227 8.95 -7.65 -6.05
N ARG A 228 8.09 -7.76 -7.08
CA ARG A 228 7.62 -9.05 -7.61
C ARG A 228 8.77 -9.93 -8.10
N HIS A 229 9.72 -9.37 -8.83
CA HIS A 229 10.91 -10.09 -9.26
C HIS A 229 11.75 -10.57 -8.05
N ARG A 230 11.94 -9.71 -7.05
CA ARG A 230 12.72 -10.03 -5.84
C ARG A 230 12.09 -11.11 -4.95
N MET A 231 10.79 -11.36 -5.04
CA MET A 231 10.13 -12.47 -4.33
C MET A 231 10.46 -13.86 -4.92
N GLY A 232 11.15 -13.91 -6.06
CA GLY A 232 11.48 -15.15 -6.74
C GLY A 232 10.35 -15.69 -7.61
N HIS A 233 10.66 -16.72 -8.38
CA HIS A 233 9.70 -17.28 -9.34
C HIS A 233 8.64 -18.15 -8.63
N PRO A 234 7.34 -17.84 -8.72
CA PRO A 234 6.30 -18.52 -7.94
C PRO A 234 6.27 -20.04 -8.11
N ALA A 235 6.46 -20.54 -9.34
CA ALA A 235 6.48 -21.97 -9.61
C ALA A 235 7.67 -22.70 -8.96
N PHE A 236 8.82 -22.02 -8.85
CA PHE A 236 10.01 -22.60 -8.24
C PHE A 236 9.88 -22.63 -6.72
N VAL A 237 9.46 -21.51 -6.12
CA VAL A 237 9.17 -21.42 -4.69
C VAL A 237 8.13 -22.46 -4.28
N ARG A 238 7.01 -22.55 -5.01
CA ARG A 238 5.96 -23.54 -4.74
C ARG A 238 6.50 -24.97 -4.79
N ARG A 239 7.30 -25.31 -5.80
CA ARG A 239 7.89 -26.65 -5.92
C ARG A 239 8.76 -26.98 -4.71
N SER A 240 9.67 -26.10 -4.32
CA SER A 240 10.55 -26.32 -3.17
C SER A 240 9.78 -26.43 -1.85
N LEU A 241 8.70 -25.67 -1.68
CA LEU A 241 7.79 -25.82 -0.54
C LEU A 241 7.11 -27.20 -0.51
N GLN A 242 6.63 -27.68 -1.66
CA GLN A 242 5.98 -28.98 -1.77
C GLN A 242 6.95 -30.14 -1.49
N GLU A 243 8.17 -30.08 -2.05
CA GLU A 243 9.23 -31.06 -1.78
C GLU A 243 9.57 -31.09 -0.28
N TRP A 244 9.73 -29.91 0.34
CA TRP A 244 10.00 -29.81 1.77
C TRP A 244 8.87 -30.38 2.63
N LEU A 245 7.60 -30.12 2.28
CA LEU A 245 6.44 -30.66 3.00
C LEU A 245 6.40 -32.19 2.94
N VAL A 246 6.71 -32.79 1.79
CA VAL A 246 6.77 -34.26 1.63
C VAL A 246 7.90 -34.87 2.46
N MET A 247 9.07 -34.21 2.50
CA MET A 247 10.21 -34.69 3.29
C MET A 247 10.05 -34.49 4.81
N SER A 248 9.15 -33.60 5.23
CA SER A 248 8.92 -33.26 6.63
C SER A 248 7.68 -33.93 7.24
N ALA A 249 6.93 -34.68 6.43
CA ALA A 249 5.79 -35.50 6.84
C ALA A 249 6.25 -36.92 7.22
#